data_AF-A0A2U1PM12-F1
#
_entry.id   AF-A0A2U1PM12-F1
#
_cell.length_a   1.000
_cell.length_b   1.000
_cell.length_c   1.000
_cell.angle_alpha   90.00
_cell.angle_beta   90.00
_cell.angle_gamma   90.00
#
_symmetry.space_group_name_H-M   'P 1'
#
loop_
_entity.id
_entity.type
_entity.pdbx_description
1 polymer ?
#
loop_
_entity_poly.entity_id
_entity_poly.type
_entity_poly.pdbx_seq_one_letter_code
_entity_poly.pdbx_strand_id
1 'polypeptide(L)'
;MVNLVNKKLQSSDMLIDVAIKEVERLISFFVEFRNTGFAKAIDIAKEIAIEMDIDPVFPQKRVIRRKKQFDENTAESDTLLSAEESFKVNYFLYIVDQALSSLNTRFEQYKEYEKVFGFLFTSHKLQSLDDNTLKSHCSHLEDALKNNGQSDIDANDLYVELRLLNKILPRGNLGPVDILDFVNQNAYLPNAIIAYRVLLTIPVTVASAERSFSKLKLLKSYLRSTMTQERLNGLALIAIESDLLESIDYEDVIDNFASKNARRIALFKK
;
A
#
# COMPACT_ATOMS: atom_id res chain seq x y z
N MET A 1 15.90 -7.16 3.16
CA MET A 1 14.72 -6.92 4.04
C MET A 1 13.60 -6.19 3.32
N VAL A 2 13.84 -5.00 2.74
CA VAL A 2 12.84 -4.20 2.00
C VAL A 2 12.09 -5.02 0.93
N ASN A 3 12.81 -5.72 0.05
CA ASN A 3 12.17 -6.55 -0.99
C ASN A 3 11.35 -7.72 -0.44
N LEU A 4 11.69 -8.25 0.74
CA LEU A 4 10.94 -9.34 1.37
C LEU A 4 9.59 -8.82 1.87
N VAL A 5 9.61 -7.70 2.60
CA VAL A 5 8.39 -7.04 3.07
C VAL A 5 7.52 -6.62 1.89
N ASN A 6 8.12 -6.06 0.83
CA ASN A 6 7.40 -5.68 -0.38
C ASN A 6 6.71 -6.88 -1.06
N LYS A 7 7.42 -8.00 -1.24
CA LYS A 7 6.83 -9.22 -1.82
C LYS A 7 5.71 -9.79 -0.97
N LYS A 8 5.86 -9.79 0.35
CA LYS A 8 4.79 -10.21 1.27
C LYS A 8 3.58 -9.31 1.11
N LEU A 9 3.76 -7.98 1.19
CA LEU A 9 2.68 -7.00 1.08
C LEU A 9 1.90 -7.10 -0.24
N GLN A 10 2.50 -7.63 -1.30
CA GLN A 10 1.86 -7.83 -2.60
C GLN A 10 1.10 -9.17 -2.74
N SER A 11 1.08 -10.06 -1.73
CA SER A 11 0.32 -11.31 -1.79
C SER A 11 -1.20 -11.06 -1.76
N SER A 12 -1.98 -11.87 -2.47
CA SER A 12 -3.45 -11.79 -2.51
C SER A 12 -4.09 -11.95 -1.13
N ASP A 13 -3.50 -12.82 -0.29
CA ASP A 13 -4.09 -13.24 0.98
C ASP A 13 -3.50 -12.45 2.16
N MET A 14 -2.96 -11.25 1.91
CA MET A 14 -2.31 -10.46 2.95
C MET A 14 -3.35 -9.91 3.93
N LEU A 15 -3.23 -10.29 5.21
CA LEU A 15 -4.02 -9.74 6.30
C LEU A 15 -3.44 -8.42 6.80
N ILE A 16 -4.31 -7.48 7.18
CA ILE A 16 -3.93 -6.14 7.64
C ILE A 16 -3.03 -6.22 8.89
N ASP A 17 -3.33 -7.13 9.83
CA ASP A 17 -2.56 -7.27 11.06
C ASP A 17 -1.12 -7.77 10.81
N VAL A 18 -0.95 -8.69 9.87
CA VAL A 18 0.37 -9.16 9.42
C VAL A 18 1.10 -8.04 8.70
N ALA A 19 0.41 -7.27 7.85
CA ALA A 19 0.98 -6.14 7.14
C ALA A 19 1.49 -5.06 8.12
N ILE A 20 0.71 -4.69 9.13
CA ILE A 20 1.10 -3.72 10.16
C ILE A 20 2.37 -4.18 10.88
N LYS A 21 2.43 -5.44 11.32
CA LYS A 21 3.61 -6.00 11.99
C LYS A 21 4.87 -5.99 11.12
N GLU A 22 4.74 -6.34 9.84
CA GLU A 22 5.88 -6.35 8.91
C GLU A 22 6.39 -4.93 8.61
N VAL A 23 5.49 -3.94 8.58
CA VAL A 23 5.84 -2.54 8.42
C VAL A 23 6.52 -1.98 9.67
N GLU A 24 6.03 -2.29 10.86
CA GLU A 24 6.68 -1.87 12.12
C GLU A 24 8.10 -2.42 12.24
N ARG A 25 8.31 -3.67 11.79
CA ARG A 25 9.64 -4.26 11.63
C ARG A 25 10.50 -3.48 10.65
N LEU A 26 9.93 -3.08 9.51
CA LEU A 26 10.63 -2.28 8.50
C LEU A 26 11.02 -0.89 9.01
N ILE A 27 10.12 -0.22 9.76
CA ILE A 27 10.40 1.08 10.39
C ILE A 27 11.54 0.94 11.39
N SER A 28 11.48 -0.08 12.27
CA SER A 28 12.55 -0.39 13.22
C SER A 28 13.90 -0.60 12.52
N PHE A 29 13.89 -1.32 11.40
CA PHE A 29 15.08 -1.51 10.56
C PHE A 29 15.61 -0.18 10.02
N PHE A 30 14.77 0.71 9.51
CA PHE A 30 15.23 2.01 9.00
C PHE A 30 15.77 2.92 10.11
N VAL A 31 15.20 2.87 11.32
CA VAL A 31 15.73 3.59 12.48
C VAL A 31 17.14 3.09 12.85
N GLU A 32 17.34 1.77 12.86
CA GLU A 32 18.66 1.20 13.09
C GLU A 32 19.65 1.52 11.96
N PHE A 33 19.17 1.46 10.71
CA PHE A 33 19.94 1.77 9.51
C PHE A 33 20.36 3.23 9.46
N ARG A 34 19.54 4.16 9.96
CA ARG A 34 19.90 5.57 10.10
C ARG A 34 21.14 5.77 10.97
N ASN A 35 21.27 5.00 12.06
CA ASN A 35 22.34 5.16 13.03
C ASN A 35 23.61 4.38 12.65
N THR A 36 23.46 3.14 12.16
CA THR A 36 24.58 2.20 11.93
C THR A 36 24.81 1.86 10.46
N GLY A 37 23.85 2.15 9.59
CA GLY A 37 23.85 1.73 8.19
C GLY A 37 24.85 2.46 7.32
N PHE A 38 25.23 3.69 7.68
CA PHE A 38 26.15 4.49 6.87
C PHE A 38 27.52 3.83 6.70
N ALA A 39 28.13 3.36 7.80
CA ALA A 39 29.43 2.70 7.77
C ALA A 39 29.39 1.43 6.91
N LYS A 40 28.38 0.56 7.16
CA LYS A 40 28.16 -0.66 6.39
C LYS A 40 27.94 -0.38 4.90
N ALA A 41 27.18 0.67 4.57
CA ALA A 41 26.90 1.05 3.20
C ALA A 41 28.16 1.58 2.48
N ILE A 42 29.02 2.32 3.18
CA ILE A 42 30.31 2.75 2.65
C ILE A 42 31.22 1.55 2.39
N ASP A 43 31.32 0.61 3.33
CA ASP A 43 32.19 -0.55 3.17
C ASP A 43 31.79 -1.39 1.96
N ILE A 44 30.49 -1.66 1.80
CA ILE A 44 29.94 -2.36 0.61
C ILE A 44 30.20 -1.54 -0.67
N ALA A 45 30.02 -0.22 -0.64
CA ALA A 45 30.25 0.62 -1.80
C ALA A 45 31.74 0.64 -2.21
N LYS A 46 32.66 0.60 -1.24
CA LYS A 46 34.10 0.49 -1.49
C LYS A 46 34.46 -0.84 -2.14
N GLU A 47 33.90 -1.95 -1.65
CA GLU A 47 34.08 -3.28 -2.25
C GLU A 47 33.63 -3.30 -3.72
N ILE A 48 32.42 -2.80 -4.01
CA ILE A 48 31.89 -2.73 -5.38
C ILE A 48 32.73 -1.81 -6.27
N ALA A 49 33.19 -0.66 -5.76
CA ALA A 49 34.03 0.25 -6.52
C ALA A 49 35.37 -0.41 -6.92
N ILE A 50 35.98 -1.16 -6.00
CA ILE A 50 37.21 -1.92 -6.26
C ILE A 50 36.95 -3.03 -7.31
N GLU A 51 35.83 -3.76 -7.21
CA GLU A 51 35.44 -4.75 -8.22
C GLU A 51 35.23 -4.14 -9.62
N MET A 52 34.80 -2.88 -9.68
CA MET A 52 34.58 -2.14 -10.92
C MET A 52 35.83 -1.37 -11.40
N ASP A 53 36.98 -1.53 -10.74
CA ASP A 53 38.25 -0.84 -11.05
C ASP A 53 38.13 0.70 -10.93
N ILE A 54 37.32 1.17 -9.98
CA ILE A 54 37.07 2.58 -9.65
C ILE A 54 37.69 2.90 -8.29
N ASP A 55 38.47 3.98 -8.21
CA ASP A 55 39.07 4.45 -6.95
C ASP A 55 37.98 4.93 -5.96
N PRO A 56 37.85 4.32 -4.76
CA PRO A 56 36.76 4.60 -3.83
C PRO A 56 37.01 5.86 -2.98
N VAL A 57 37.21 7.00 -3.64
CA VAL A 57 37.47 8.30 -3.00
C VAL A 57 36.31 9.25 -3.28
N PHE A 58 35.87 9.97 -2.24
CA PHE A 58 34.85 10.99 -2.41
C PHE A 58 35.36 12.16 -3.26
N PRO A 59 34.62 12.59 -4.30
CA PRO A 59 35.01 13.71 -5.12
C PRO A 59 34.96 15.02 -4.30
N GLN A 60 36.10 15.70 -4.21
CA GLN A 60 36.20 16.97 -3.50
C GLN A 60 35.69 18.12 -4.39
N LYS A 61 34.68 18.86 -3.92
CA LYS A 61 34.20 20.06 -4.63
C LYS A 61 35.18 21.20 -4.43
N ARG A 62 35.52 21.92 -5.51
CA ARG A 62 36.37 23.12 -5.43
C ARG A 62 35.74 24.16 -4.51
N VAL A 63 36.45 24.57 -3.46
CA VAL A 63 36.02 25.65 -2.57
C VAL A 63 36.25 26.99 -3.28
N ILE A 64 35.17 27.68 -3.63
CA ILE A 64 35.23 29.03 -4.19
C ILE A 64 35.27 30.02 -3.02
N ARG A 65 36.38 30.74 -2.87
CA ARG A 65 36.52 31.77 -1.83
C ARG A 65 36.30 33.14 -2.43
N ARG A 66 35.43 33.95 -1.81
CA ARG A 66 35.30 35.37 -2.16
C ARG A 66 36.51 36.18 -1.67
N LYS A 67 36.81 37.28 -2.35
CA LYS A 67 37.85 38.22 -1.93
C LYS A 67 37.37 38.92 -0.65
N LYS A 68 38.16 38.83 0.43
CA LYS A 68 37.83 39.38 1.75
C LYS A 68 38.25 40.84 1.87
N GLN A 69 37.53 41.63 2.66
CA GLN A 69 37.92 43.00 3.02
C GLN A 69 38.65 43.01 4.37
N PHE A 70 39.48 44.03 4.61
CA PHE A 70 40.41 44.10 5.75
C PHE A 70 39.71 44.07 7.13
N ASP A 71 38.47 44.58 7.21
CA ASP A 71 37.73 44.72 8.46
C ASP A 71 36.69 43.59 8.72
N GLU A 72 36.65 42.53 7.89
CA GLU A 72 35.71 41.42 8.10
C GLU A 72 36.17 40.50 9.26
N ASN A 73 35.38 40.48 10.36
CA ASN A 73 35.60 39.61 11.50
C ASN A 73 35.40 38.12 11.16
N THR A 74 36.37 37.30 11.58
CA THR A 74 36.51 35.86 11.29
C THR A 74 35.59 34.97 12.17
N ALA A 75 34.29 35.25 12.21
CA ALA A 75 33.35 34.45 13.01
C ALA A 75 32.43 33.53 12.19
N GLU A 76 32.60 33.46 10.87
CA GLU A 76 32.02 32.39 10.06
C GLU A 76 33.11 31.37 9.78
N SER A 77 33.40 30.54 10.78
CA SER A 77 33.91 29.21 10.49
C SER A 77 32.79 28.49 9.74
N ASP A 78 32.75 28.64 8.41
CA ASP A 78 32.11 27.65 7.56
C ASP A 78 32.69 26.31 8.02
N THR A 79 31.90 25.53 8.75
CA THR A 79 32.28 24.18 9.16
C THR A 79 32.37 23.39 7.87
N LEU A 80 33.56 23.35 7.29
CA LEU A 80 33.88 22.56 6.11
C LEU A 80 33.75 21.10 6.53
N LEU A 81 32.54 20.56 6.42
CA LEU A 81 32.28 19.14 6.55
C LEU A 81 33.18 18.38 5.57
N SER A 82 33.76 17.27 6.00
CA SER A 82 34.42 16.35 5.08
C SER A 82 33.45 15.96 3.96
N ALA A 83 33.95 15.64 2.76
CA ALA A 83 33.09 15.20 1.66
C ALA A 83 32.22 14.00 2.06
N GLU A 84 32.75 13.12 2.91
CA GLU A 84 32.04 11.98 3.50
C GLU A 84 30.95 12.43 4.50
N GLU A 85 31.24 13.38 5.38
CA GLU A 85 30.27 13.92 6.34
C GLU A 85 29.16 14.71 5.64
N SER A 86 29.51 15.48 4.61
CA SER A 86 28.56 16.19 3.76
C SER A 86 27.64 15.21 3.04
N PHE A 87 28.17 14.11 2.50
CA PHE A 87 27.38 13.06 1.88
C PHE A 87 26.47 12.35 2.92
N LYS A 88 26.99 12.08 4.11
CA LYS A 88 26.21 11.51 5.21
C LYS A 88 25.00 12.37 5.58
N VAL A 89 25.23 13.67 5.80
CA VAL A 89 24.19 14.59 6.28
C VAL A 89 23.21 14.96 5.17
N ASN A 90 23.71 15.37 4.00
CA ASN A 90 22.87 15.95 2.95
C ASN A 90 22.19 14.90 2.06
N TYR A 91 22.71 13.68 2.01
CA TYR A 91 22.17 12.64 1.14
C TYR A 91 21.68 11.43 1.93
N PHE A 92 22.56 10.75 2.66
CA PHE A 92 22.20 9.50 3.35
C PHE A 92 21.10 9.70 4.39
N LEU A 93 21.30 10.61 5.35
CA LEU A 93 20.31 10.88 6.39
C LEU A 93 19.01 11.41 5.80
N TYR A 94 19.09 12.31 4.80
CA TYR A 94 17.92 12.83 4.12
C TYR A 94 17.06 11.72 3.48
N ILE A 95 17.67 10.78 2.77
CA ILE A 95 16.94 9.67 2.13
C ILE A 95 16.31 8.74 3.17
N VAL A 96 17.06 8.40 4.22
CA VAL A 96 16.55 7.51 5.28
C VAL A 96 15.41 8.19 6.05
N ASP A 97 15.55 9.48 6.36
CA ASP A 97 14.53 10.27 7.06
C ASP A 97 13.28 10.46 6.19
N GLN A 98 13.46 10.67 4.88
CA GLN A 98 12.35 10.73 3.94
C GLN A 98 11.62 9.38 3.85
N ALA A 99 12.36 8.26 3.81
CA ALA A 99 11.76 6.93 3.82
C ALA A 99 10.99 6.66 5.12
N LEU A 100 11.57 7.01 6.28
CA LEU A 100 10.91 6.89 7.59
C LEU A 100 9.63 7.74 7.66
N SER A 101 9.70 9.01 7.24
CA SER A 101 8.54 9.91 7.21
C SER A 101 7.44 9.38 6.29
N SER A 102 7.81 8.91 5.10
CA SER A 102 6.86 8.36 4.12
C SER A 102 6.20 7.06 4.62
N LEU A 103 6.96 6.19 5.28
CA LEU A 103 6.41 4.97 5.89
C LEU A 103 5.47 5.32 7.05
N ASN A 104 5.89 6.18 7.97
CA ASN A 104 5.06 6.55 9.12
C ASN A 104 3.74 7.20 8.68
N THR A 105 3.79 8.18 7.78
CA THR A 105 2.59 8.86 7.28
C THR A 105 1.64 7.93 6.53
N ARG A 106 2.16 7.04 5.67
CA ARG A 106 1.34 6.10 4.91
C ARG A 106 0.68 5.04 5.80
N PHE A 107 1.34 4.64 6.89
CA PHE A 107 0.87 3.57 7.77
C PHE A 107 0.11 4.05 9.02
N GLU A 108 0.06 5.36 9.26
CA GLU A 108 -0.77 5.96 10.32
C GLU A 108 -2.25 5.61 10.13
N GLN A 109 -2.74 5.66 8.89
CA GLN A 109 -4.12 5.28 8.56
C GLN A 109 -4.42 3.82 8.93
N TYR A 110 -3.48 2.90 8.71
CA TYR A 110 -3.66 1.48 9.07
C TYR A 110 -3.80 1.27 10.57
N LYS A 111 -3.16 2.11 11.40
CA LYS A 111 -3.33 2.06 12.86
C LYS A 111 -4.74 2.49 13.27
N GLU A 112 -5.28 3.53 12.64
CA GLU A 112 -6.68 3.93 12.87
C GLU A 112 -7.65 2.83 12.41
N TYR A 113 -7.39 2.21 11.24
CA TYR A 113 -8.17 1.05 10.79
C TYR A 113 -8.07 -0.15 11.73
N GLU A 114 -6.89 -0.44 12.29
CA GLU A 114 -6.73 -1.49 13.29
C GLU A 114 -7.52 -1.19 14.58
N LYS A 115 -7.61 0.09 15.00
CA LYS A 115 -8.45 0.45 16.15
C LYS A 115 -9.94 0.22 15.87
N VAL A 116 -10.40 0.50 14.65
CA VAL A 116 -11.82 0.34 14.27
C VAL A 116 -12.17 -1.11 14.00
N PHE A 117 -11.40 -1.82 13.17
CA PHE A 117 -11.74 -3.16 12.68
C PHE A 117 -10.91 -4.29 13.30
N GLY A 118 -9.91 -3.98 14.13
CA GLY A 118 -8.91 -4.95 14.57
C GLY A 118 -9.48 -6.16 15.30
N PHE A 119 -10.65 -6.01 15.93
CA PHE A 119 -11.36 -7.10 16.60
C PHE A 119 -12.00 -8.12 15.63
N LEU A 120 -12.21 -7.74 14.37
CA LEU A 120 -12.78 -8.58 13.31
C LEU A 120 -11.70 -9.28 12.45
N PHE A 121 -10.41 -9.05 12.71
CA PHE A 121 -9.34 -9.59 11.86
C PHE A 121 -9.18 -11.12 11.97
N THR A 122 -9.42 -11.69 13.14
CA THR A 122 -9.32 -13.14 13.35
C THR A 122 -10.37 -13.62 14.33
N SER A 123 -10.78 -14.88 14.18
CA SER A 123 -11.67 -15.56 15.13
C SER A 123 -11.13 -15.51 16.56
N HIS A 124 -9.82 -15.65 16.74
CA HIS A 124 -9.19 -15.60 18.06
C HIS A 124 -9.31 -14.22 18.72
N LYS A 125 -9.10 -13.12 17.97
CA LYS A 125 -9.28 -11.77 18.52
C LYS A 125 -10.72 -11.55 18.97
N LEU A 126 -11.70 -11.97 18.16
CA LEU A 126 -13.11 -11.86 18.50
C LEU A 126 -13.50 -12.71 19.72
N GLN A 127 -12.93 -13.91 19.87
CA GLN A 127 -13.20 -14.81 21.00
C GLN A 127 -12.51 -14.38 22.30
N SER A 128 -11.41 -13.62 22.21
CA SER A 128 -10.63 -13.17 23.36
C SER A 128 -11.22 -11.95 24.09
N LEU A 129 -12.19 -11.26 23.48
CA LEU A 129 -12.78 -10.05 24.01
C LEU A 129 -13.86 -10.34 25.06
N ASP A 130 -13.91 -9.52 26.10
CA ASP A 130 -15.00 -9.51 27.06
C ASP A 130 -16.25 -8.80 26.51
N ASP A 131 -17.41 -9.11 27.09
CA ASP A 131 -18.71 -8.59 26.64
C ASP A 131 -18.75 -7.04 26.66
N ASN A 132 -18.07 -6.39 27.61
CA ASN A 132 -18.06 -4.92 27.70
C ASN A 132 -17.18 -4.29 26.62
N THR A 133 -15.97 -4.82 26.40
CA THR A 133 -15.11 -4.32 25.33
C THR A 133 -15.68 -4.62 23.95
N LEU A 134 -16.30 -5.78 23.73
CA LEU A 134 -16.95 -6.08 22.45
C LEU A 134 -18.03 -5.06 22.14
N LYS A 135 -18.85 -4.69 23.13
CA LYS A 135 -19.88 -3.67 22.98
C LYS A 135 -19.29 -2.29 22.65
N SER A 136 -18.21 -1.89 23.32
CA SER A 136 -17.55 -0.60 23.01
C SER A 136 -16.96 -0.58 21.60
N HIS A 137 -16.38 -1.68 21.13
CA HIS A 137 -15.87 -1.78 19.76
C HIS A 137 -16.99 -1.71 18.72
N CYS A 138 -18.16 -2.32 19.00
CA CYS A 138 -19.32 -2.22 18.11
C CYS A 138 -19.83 -0.77 18.00
N SER A 139 -19.95 -0.06 19.13
CA SER A 139 -20.33 1.36 19.12
C SER A 139 -19.31 2.23 18.37
N HIS A 140 -18.02 1.99 18.60
CA HIS A 140 -16.96 2.71 17.88
C HIS A 140 -17.00 2.44 16.36
N LEU A 141 -17.33 1.23 15.95
CA LEU A 141 -17.47 0.87 14.54
C LEU A 141 -18.70 1.51 13.90
N GLU A 142 -19.83 1.57 14.61
CA GLU A 142 -21.01 2.32 14.16
C GLU A 142 -20.68 3.79 13.95
N ASP A 143 -20.03 4.43 14.93
CA ASP A 143 -19.63 5.84 14.85
C ASP A 143 -18.65 6.09 13.69
N ALA A 144 -17.71 5.17 13.45
CA ALA A 144 -16.74 5.27 12.37
C ALA A 144 -17.37 5.14 10.97
N LEU A 145 -18.48 4.40 10.85
CA LEU A 145 -19.20 4.19 9.58
C LEU A 145 -20.37 5.17 9.38
N LYS A 146 -20.68 5.97 10.40
CA LYS A 146 -21.77 6.94 10.34
C LYS A 146 -21.45 8.06 9.36
N ASN A 147 -22.34 8.26 8.39
CA ASN A 147 -22.25 9.36 7.44
C ASN A 147 -23.58 10.12 7.39
N ASN A 148 -23.54 11.44 7.54
CA ASN A 148 -24.73 12.30 7.56
C ASN A 148 -25.83 11.87 8.54
N GLY A 149 -25.46 11.23 9.66
CA GLY A 149 -26.38 10.77 10.69
C GLY A 149 -27.02 9.41 10.42
N GLN A 150 -26.71 8.77 9.29
CA GLN A 150 -27.13 7.40 8.98
C GLN A 150 -25.95 6.44 9.13
N SER A 151 -26.21 5.28 9.72
CA SER A 151 -25.24 4.20 9.89
C SER A 151 -25.76 2.96 9.17
N ASP A 152 -24.89 2.26 8.44
CA ASP A 152 -25.25 1.00 7.77
C ASP A 152 -25.33 -0.19 8.75
N ILE A 153 -24.92 0.02 10.00
CA ILE A 153 -24.79 -1.01 11.05
C ILE A 153 -25.35 -0.45 12.36
N ASP A 154 -26.13 -1.27 13.09
CA ASP A 154 -26.54 -1.00 14.46
C ASP A 154 -25.59 -1.68 15.45
N ALA A 155 -25.02 -0.94 16.40
CA ALA A 155 -24.02 -1.49 17.33
C ALA A 155 -24.58 -2.55 18.28
N ASN A 156 -25.85 -2.45 18.71
CA ASN A 156 -26.43 -3.44 19.63
C ASN A 156 -26.75 -4.73 18.88
N ASP A 157 -27.29 -4.64 17.67
CA ASP A 157 -27.55 -5.80 16.82
C ASP A 157 -26.25 -6.48 16.41
N LEU A 158 -25.24 -5.70 15.99
CA LEU A 158 -23.90 -6.23 15.70
C LEU A 158 -23.32 -6.98 16.91
N TYR A 159 -23.42 -6.41 18.11
CA TYR A 159 -22.94 -7.07 19.32
C TYR A 159 -23.62 -8.43 19.57
N VAL A 160 -24.95 -8.50 19.43
CA VAL A 160 -25.70 -9.74 19.60
C VAL A 160 -25.32 -10.76 18.53
N GLU A 161 -25.21 -10.32 17.28
CA GLU A 161 -24.81 -11.15 16.15
C GLU A 161 -23.40 -11.71 16.32
N LEU A 162 -22.42 -10.90 16.72
CA LEU A 162 -21.04 -11.33 16.95
C LEU A 162 -20.93 -12.29 18.14
N ARG A 163 -21.75 -12.11 19.17
CA ARG A 163 -21.82 -13.04 20.30
C ARG A 163 -22.39 -14.39 19.89
N LEU A 164 -23.38 -14.41 18.99
CA LEU A 164 -23.89 -15.63 18.40
C LEU A 164 -22.82 -16.27 17.50
N LEU A 165 -22.16 -15.47 16.66
CA LEU A 165 -21.08 -15.89 15.77
C LEU A 165 -19.96 -16.58 16.54
N ASN A 166 -19.54 -16.01 17.67
CA ASN A 166 -18.53 -16.61 18.56
C ASN A 166 -18.90 -18.01 19.08
N LYS A 167 -20.19 -18.35 19.19
CA LYS A 167 -20.64 -19.67 19.64
C LYS A 167 -20.70 -20.70 18.51
N ILE A 168 -20.94 -20.25 17.28
CA ILE A 168 -21.12 -21.14 16.11
C ILE A 168 -19.84 -21.30 15.29
N LEU A 169 -18.88 -20.39 15.44
CA LEU A 169 -17.62 -20.44 14.69
C LEU A 169 -16.83 -21.73 14.98
N PRO A 170 -16.23 -22.35 13.95
CA PRO A 170 -15.34 -23.49 14.13
C PRO A 170 -14.16 -23.14 15.05
N ARG A 171 -13.69 -24.12 15.83
CA ARG A 171 -12.44 -23.98 16.59
C ARG A 171 -11.25 -24.04 15.63
N GLY A 172 -10.84 -22.88 15.13
CA GLY A 172 -9.70 -22.70 14.24
C GLY A 172 -9.34 -21.22 14.09
N ASN A 173 -8.12 -20.93 13.66
CA ASN A 173 -7.71 -19.57 13.33
C ASN A 173 -8.21 -19.24 11.91
N LEU A 174 -9.38 -18.59 11.85
CA LEU A 174 -10.06 -18.23 10.61
C LEU A 174 -9.79 -16.76 10.29
N GLY A 175 -9.49 -16.48 9.02
CA GLY A 175 -9.37 -15.12 8.53
C GLY A 175 -10.73 -14.47 8.26
N PRO A 176 -10.77 -13.17 7.94
CA PRO A 176 -12.02 -12.45 7.72
C PRO A 176 -12.81 -12.99 6.52
N VAL A 177 -12.12 -13.48 5.49
CA VAL A 177 -12.73 -14.11 4.31
C VAL A 177 -13.44 -15.40 4.70
N ASP A 178 -12.74 -16.29 5.42
CA ASP A 178 -13.32 -17.56 5.88
C ASP A 178 -14.53 -17.34 6.80
N ILE A 179 -14.47 -16.32 7.66
CA ILE A 179 -15.57 -15.95 8.54
C ILE A 179 -16.77 -15.45 7.73
N LEU A 180 -16.54 -14.59 6.73
CA LEU A 180 -17.62 -14.09 5.87
C LEU A 180 -18.30 -15.23 5.10
N ASP A 181 -17.53 -16.17 4.54
CA ASP A 181 -18.05 -17.33 3.83
C ASP A 181 -18.87 -18.23 4.76
N PHE A 182 -18.37 -18.46 5.99
CA PHE A 182 -19.10 -19.21 7.01
C PHE A 182 -20.44 -18.57 7.36
N VAL A 183 -20.45 -17.24 7.58
CA VAL A 183 -21.68 -16.50 7.90
C VAL A 183 -22.66 -16.58 6.74
N ASN A 184 -22.24 -16.33 5.50
CA ASN A 184 -23.11 -16.39 4.33
C ASN A 184 -23.77 -17.77 4.13
N GLN A 185 -23.08 -18.84 4.50
CA GLN A 185 -23.59 -20.21 4.34
C GLN A 185 -24.47 -20.68 5.50
N ASN A 186 -24.18 -20.25 6.74
CA ASN A 186 -24.71 -20.89 7.94
C ASN A 186 -25.56 -19.98 8.83
N ALA A 187 -25.55 -18.66 8.64
CA ALA A 187 -26.24 -17.74 9.54
C ALA A 187 -26.71 -16.44 8.85
N TYR A 188 -27.95 -16.04 9.10
CA TYR A 188 -28.45 -14.73 8.68
C TYR A 188 -28.06 -13.67 9.72
N LEU A 189 -26.82 -13.16 9.63
CA LEU A 189 -26.27 -12.12 10.50
C LEU A 189 -25.99 -10.86 9.67
N PRO A 190 -27.01 -10.03 9.39
CA PRO A 190 -26.89 -8.94 8.42
C PRO A 190 -25.84 -7.89 8.82
N ASN A 191 -25.79 -7.47 10.08
CA ASN A 191 -24.83 -6.47 10.54
C ASN A 191 -23.39 -7.01 10.49
N ALA A 192 -23.19 -8.27 10.89
CA ALA A 192 -21.89 -8.92 10.78
C ALA A 192 -21.45 -9.05 9.32
N ILE A 193 -22.33 -9.44 8.40
CA ILE A 193 -22.04 -9.52 6.97
C ILE A 193 -21.60 -8.15 6.43
N ILE A 194 -22.31 -7.07 6.79
CA ILE A 194 -21.94 -5.72 6.37
C ILE A 194 -20.58 -5.33 6.94
N ALA A 195 -20.33 -5.56 8.24
CA ALA A 195 -19.05 -5.26 8.88
C ALA A 195 -17.87 -5.98 8.20
N TYR A 196 -18.00 -7.29 7.94
CA TYR A 196 -16.97 -8.08 7.26
C TYR A 196 -16.81 -7.69 5.78
N ARG A 197 -17.88 -7.34 5.08
CA ARG A 197 -17.79 -6.83 3.70
C ARG A 197 -17.03 -5.51 3.65
N VAL A 198 -17.35 -4.55 4.52
CA VAL A 198 -16.64 -3.27 4.59
C VAL A 198 -15.16 -3.48 4.96
N LEU A 199 -14.87 -4.39 5.88
CA LEU A 199 -13.49 -4.76 6.21
C LEU A 199 -12.73 -5.27 4.98
N LEU A 200 -13.33 -6.17 4.19
CA LEU A 200 -12.68 -6.81 3.04
C LEU A 200 -12.58 -5.91 1.80
N THR A 201 -13.35 -4.82 1.73
CA THR A 201 -13.19 -3.84 0.63
C THR A 201 -12.04 -2.86 0.87
N ILE A 202 -11.53 -2.75 2.10
CA ILE A 202 -10.40 -1.87 2.41
C ILE A 202 -9.12 -2.51 1.85
N PRO A 203 -8.45 -1.86 0.88
CA PRO A 203 -7.25 -2.44 0.28
C PRO A 203 -6.10 -2.46 1.29
N VAL A 204 -5.61 -3.65 1.62
CA VAL A 204 -4.43 -3.82 2.48
C VAL A 204 -3.19 -3.23 1.81
N THR A 205 -3.10 -3.28 0.48
CA THR A 205 -2.03 -2.66 -0.29
C THR A 205 -2.50 -2.16 -1.65
N VAL A 206 -1.76 -1.21 -2.21
CA VAL A 206 -1.99 -0.63 -3.54
C VAL A 206 -1.46 -1.57 -4.65
N ALA A 207 -1.18 -2.84 -4.36
CA ALA A 207 -0.58 -3.79 -5.30
C ALA A 207 -1.42 -3.96 -6.58
N SER A 208 -2.75 -3.88 -6.48
CA SER A 208 -3.64 -3.85 -7.65
C SER A 208 -3.39 -2.61 -8.51
N ALA A 209 -3.29 -1.43 -7.91
CA ALA A 209 -2.99 -0.21 -8.66
C ALA A 209 -1.56 -0.22 -9.22
N GLU A 210 -0.57 -0.79 -8.53
CA GLU A 210 0.80 -0.96 -9.06
C GLU A 210 0.82 -1.87 -10.29
N ARG A 211 0.05 -2.97 -10.29
CA ARG A 211 -0.15 -3.82 -11.48
C ARG A 211 -0.77 -3.01 -12.63
N SER A 212 -1.81 -2.23 -12.35
CA SER A 212 -2.44 -1.34 -13.33
C SER A 212 -1.47 -0.28 -13.87
N PHE A 213 -0.64 0.31 -13.02
CA PHE A 213 0.40 1.28 -13.44
C PHE A 213 1.51 0.63 -14.26
N SER A 214 1.86 -0.63 -13.99
CA SER A 214 2.81 -1.39 -14.81
C SER A 214 2.27 -1.60 -16.23
N LYS A 215 0.98 -1.98 -16.36
CA LYS A 215 0.30 -2.07 -17.66
C LYS A 215 0.22 -0.71 -18.35
N LEU A 216 -0.12 0.35 -17.61
CA LEU A 216 -0.14 1.71 -18.13
C LEU A 216 1.23 2.18 -18.63
N LYS A 217 2.33 1.78 -18.00
CA LYS A 217 3.69 2.09 -18.44
C LYS A 217 4.02 1.46 -19.80
N LEU A 218 3.53 0.25 -20.06
CA LEU A 218 3.65 -0.40 -21.37
C LEU A 218 2.78 0.29 -22.43
N LEU A 219 1.57 0.71 -22.04
CA LEU A 219 0.66 1.43 -22.91
C LEU A 219 1.14 2.85 -23.23
N LYS A 220 1.71 3.57 -22.26
CA LYS A 220 2.19 4.94 -22.44
C LYS A 220 3.71 4.93 -22.61
N SER A 221 4.15 4.45 -23.77
CA SER A 221 5.56 4.54 -24.15
C SER A 221 5.92 5.95 -24.63
N TYR A 222 7.21 6.29 -24.60
CA TYR A 222 7.72 7.57 -25.09
C TYR A 222 7.29 7.86 -26.55
N LEU A 223 7.24 6.81 -27.39
CA LEU A 223 6.81 6.88 -28.79
C LEU A 223 5.29 7.02 -28.95
N ARG A 224 4.49 6.77 -27.90
CA ARG A 224 3.01 6.84 -27.90
C ARG A 224 2.50 7.86 -26.89
N SER A 225 3.11 9.06 -26.88
CA SER A 225 2.80 10.13 -25.94
C SER A 225 1.58 10.98 -26.33
N THR A 226 1.18 10.97 -27.62
CA THR A 226 0.02 11.70 -28.13
C THR A 226 -1.20 10.77 -28.27
N MET A 227 -1.98 10.61 -27.21
CA MET A 227 -3.31 9.98 -27.27
C MET A 227 -4.32 10.70 -26.39
N THR A 228 -5.60 10.62 -26.75
CA THR A 228 -6.70 11.17 -25.94
C THR A 228 -6.91 10.33 -24.68
N GLN A 229 -7.41 10.96 -23.61
CA GLN A 229 -7.66 10.27 -22.34
C GLN A 229 -8.67 9.12 -22.48
N GLU A 230 -9.71 9.30 -23.29
CA GLU A 230 -10.69 8.23 -23.56
C GLU A 230 -10.03 6.99 -24.15
N ARG A 231 -9.13 7.18 -25.13
CA ARG A 231 -8.41 6.06 -25.75
C ARG A 231 -7.44 5.40 -24.77
N LEU A 232 -6.76 6.19 -23.94
CA LEU A 232 -5.87 5.65 -22.90
C LEU A 232 -6.65 4.79 -21.91
N ASN A 233 -7.76 5.30 -21.40
CA ASN A 233 -8.60 4.61 -20.43
C ASN A 233 -9.18 3.31 -21.01
N GLY A 234 -9.67 3.34 -22.25
CA GLY A 234 -10.16 2.12 -22.92
C GLY A 234 -9.08 1.06 -23.09
N LEU A 235 -7.87 1.45 -23.53
CA LEU A 235 -6.75 0.52 -23.66
C LEU A 235 -6.23 0.00 -22.32
N ALA A 236 -6.23 0.86 -21.29
CA ALA A 236 -5.86 0.48 -19.93
C ALA A 236 -6.84 -0.56 -19.38
N LEU A 237 -8.15 -0.33 -19.55
CA LEU A 237 -9.18 -1.27 -19.12
C LEU A 237 -9.00 -2.64 -19.79
N ILE A 238 -8.79 -2.67 -21.11
CA ILE A 238 -8.53 -3.91 -21.86
C ILE A 238 -7.27 -4.63 -21.37
N ALA A 239 -6.21 -3.90 -21.03
CA ALA A 239 -4.94 -4.48 -20.60
C ALA A 239 -4.92 -4.94 -19.14
N ILE A 240 -5.77 -4.34 -18.30
CA ILE A 240 -5.95 -4.72 -16.88
C ILE A 240 -6.88 -5.92 -16.79
N GLU A 241 -8.00 -5.89 -17.50
CA GLU A 241 -9.04 -6.93 -17.49
C GLU A 241 -8.83 -7.95 -18.63
N SER A 242 -7.57 -8.23 -19.00
CA SER A 242 -7.26 -9.16 -20.09
C SER A 242 -7.85 -10.55 -19.85
N ASP A 243 -7.84 -10.99 -18.59
CA ASP A 243 -8.31 -12.32 -18.19
C ASP A 243 -9.84 -12.42 -18.33
N LEU A 244 -10.57 -11.33 -18.07
CA LEU A 244 -12.01 -11.24 -18.33
C LEU A 244 -12.29 -11.24 -19.84
N LEU A 245 -11.47 -10.53 -20.62
CA LEU A 245 -11.60 -10.46 -22.07
C LEU A 245 -11.44 -11.82 -22.76
N GLU A 246 -10.62 -12.71 -22.22
CA GLU A 246 -10.50 -14.09 -22.71
C GLU A 246 -11.81 -14.89 -22.59
N SER A 247 -12.70 -14.49 -21.67
CA SER A 247 -14.02 -15.11 -21.50
C SER A 247 -15.12 -14.51 -22.38
N ILE A 248 -14.85 -13.41 -23.08
CA ILE A 248 -15.82 -12.71 -23.93
C ILE A 248 -15.71 -13.25 -25.36
N ASP A 249 -16.85 -13.58 -25.96
CA ASP A 249 -16.89 -13.95 -27.39
C ASP A 249 -16.65 -12.71 -28.26
N TYR A 250 -15.54 -12.74 -29.02
CA TYR A 250 -15.19 -11.66 -29.93
C TYR A 250 -16.23 -11.46 -31.02
N GLU A 251 -16.90 -12.53 -31.47
CA GLU A 251 -17.89 -12.40 -32.54
C GLU A 251 -19.14 -11.67 -32.07
N ASP A 252 -19.58 -11.89 -30.83
CA ASP A 252 -20.67 -11.12 -30.23
C ASP A 252 -20.35 -9.63 -30.14
N VAL A 253 -19.10 -9.29 -29.82
CA VAL A 253 -18.64 -7.89 -29.76
C VAL A 253 -18.60 -7.26 -31.15
N ILE A 254 -18.12 -8.00 -32.16
CA ILE A 254 -18.08 -7.55 -33.56
C ILE A 254 -19.49 -7.35 -34.08
N ASP A 255 -20.41 -8.28 -33.82
CA ASP A 255 -21.80 -8.21 -34.22
C ASP A 255 -22.54 -7.04 -33.55
N ASN A 256 -22.30 -6.81 -32.27
CA ASN A 256 -22.84 -5.65 -31.55
C ASN A 256 -22.28 -4.35 -32.14
N PHE A 257 -20.98 -4.27 -32.43
CA PHE A 257 -20.39 -3.09 -33.07
C PHE A 257 -20.93 -2.84 -34.48
N ALA A 258 -21.11 -3.90 -35.26
CA ALA A 258 -21.61 -3.86 -36.63
C ALA A 258 -23.07 -3.40 -36.65
N SER A 259 -23.91 -3.98 -35.79
CA SER A 259 -25.37 -3.68 -35.72
C SER A 259 -25.69 -2.22 -35.41
N LYS A 260 -24.78 -1.47 -34.77
CA LYS A 260 -24.96 -0.04 -34.48
C LYS A 260 -24.93 0.88 -35.70
N ASN A 261 -24.54 0.39 -36.89
CA ASN A 261 -24.54 1.21 -38.11
C ASN A 261 -24.74 0.35 -39.36
N ALA A 262 -25.74 0.68 -40.19
CA ALA A 262 -26.06 -0.04 -41.42
C ALA A 262 -24.85 -0.19 -42.38
N ARG A 263 -23.95 0.79 -42.45
CA ARG A 263 -22.71 0.67 -43.25
C ARG A 263 -21.72 -0.33 -42.66
N ARG A 264 -21.69 -0.51 -41.34
CA ARG A 264 -20.81 -1.47 -40.67
C ARG A 264 -21.34 -2.90 -40.83
N ILE A 265 -22.66 -3.10 -40.76
CA ILE A 265 -23.29 -4.41 -41.03
C ILE A 265 -22.81 -4.97 -42.37
N ALA A 266 -22.83 -4.14 -43.43
CA ALA A 266 -22.41 -4.57 -44.77
C ALA A 266 -20.90 -4.89 -44.90
N LEU A 267 -20.06 -4.44 -43.96
CA LEU A 267 -18.61 -4.67 -43.97
C LEU A 267 -18.18 -5.83 -43.07
N PHE A 268 -18.86 -6.01 -41.93
CA PHE A 268 -18.48 -6.98 -40.91
C PHE A 268 -19.34 -8.26 -40.92
N LYS A 269 -20.56 -8.23 -41.48
CA LYS A 269 -21.35 -9.43 -41.75
C LYS A 269 -21.25 -9.81 -43.22
N LYS A 270 -20.38 -10.78 -43.54
CA LYS A 270 -20.32 -11.45 -44.83
C LYS A 270 -20.45 -12.95 -44.65
#